data_AF-A0A7X7S8L6-F1
#
_entry.id   AF-A0A7X7S8L6-F1
#
_cell.length_a   1.000
_cell.length_b   1.000
_cell.length_c   1.000
_cell.angle_alpha   90.00
_cell.angle_beta   90.00
_cell.angle_gamma   90.00
#
_symmetry.space_group_name_H-M   'P 1'
#
loop_
_entity.id
_entity.type
_entity.pdbx_description
1 polymer ?
#
loop_
_entity_poly.entity_id
_entity_poly.type
_entity_poly.pdbx_seq_one_letter_code
_entity_poly.pdbx_strand_id
1 'polypeptide(L)' 'MRLDFKKSNYALKRELKNMQPYDIAEMFYDLDEDEQIRVMQLIGVKQTSKVFSRLPKY' A
#
# COMPACT_ATOMS: atom_id res chain seq x y z
N MET A 1 -9.49 -2.46 6.99
CA MET A 1 -9.91 -2.88 5.63
C MET A 1 -8.87 -3.87 5.12
N ARG A 2 -9.24 -5.04 4.59
CA ARG A 2 -8.26 -6.07 4.17
C ARG A 2 -8.16 -6.07 2.65
N LEU A 3 -6.96 -5.84 2.09
CA LEU A 3 -6.72 -5.95 0.65
C LEU A 3 -6.74 -7.43 0.25
N ASP A 4 -7.29 -7.71 -0.93
CA ASP A 4 -7.27 -9.06 -1.49
C ASP A 4 -6.16 -9.15 -2.55
N PHE A 5 -5.03 -9.72 -2.15
CA PHE A 5 -3.86 -9.91 -3.00
C PHE A 5 -4.04 -11.00 -4.05
N LYS A 6 -5.13 -11.78 -4.03
CA LYS A 6 -5.45 -12.70 -5.14
C LYS A 6 -5.97 -11.97 -6.38
N LYS A 7 -6.34 -10.69 -6.25
CA LYS A 7 -6.80 -9.85 -7.36
C LYS A 7 -5.67 -9.52 -8.34
N SER A 8 -6.06 -9.13 -9.56
CA SER A 8 -5.11 -8.61 -10.55
C SER A 8 -4.53 -7.27 -10.11
N ASN A 9 -3.34 -6.93 -10.63
CA ASN A 9 -2.68 -5.66 -10.36
C ASN A 9 -3.55 -4.45 -10.72
N TYR A 10 -4.37 -4.55 -11.76
CA TYR A 10 -5.29 -3.48 -12.15
C TYR A 10 -6.37 -3.24 -11.09
N ALA A 11 -7.02 -4.31 -10.61
CA ALA A 11 -8.05 -4.21 -9.57
C ALA A 11 -7.44 -3.70 -8.25
N LEU A 12 -6.30 -4.26 -7.85
CA LEU A 12 -5.61 -3.87 -6.62
C LEU A 12 -5.16 -2.40 -6.67
N LYS A 13 -4.64 -1.94 -7.81
CA LYS A 13 -4.27 -0.53 -8.03
C LYS A 13 -5.47 0.41 -7.92
N ARG A 14 -6.65 0.02 -8.41
CA ARG A 14 -7.86 0.84 -8.28
C ARG A 14 -8.30 0.99 -6.83
N GLU A 15 -8.23 -0.09 -6.05
CA GLU A 15 -8.54 -0.07 -4.62
C GLU A 15 -7.55 0.80 -3.86
N LEU A 16 -6.24 0.57 -4.05
CA LEU A 16 -5.18 1.36 -3.44
C LEU A 16 -5.25 2.86 -3.78
N LYS A 17 -5.67 3.21 -5.00
CA LYS A 17 -5.84 4.62 -5.41
C LYS A 17 -6.94 5.34 -4.63
N ASN A 18 -7.94 4.62 -4.14
CA ASN A 18 -9.04 5.17 -3.36
C ASN A 18 -8.75 5.21 -1.86
N MET A 19 -7.67 4.57 -1.40
CA MET A 19 -7.27 4.57 0.01
C MET A 19 -6.47 5.81 0.36
N GLN A 20 -6.59 6.27 1.61
CA GLN A 20 -5.70 7.31 2.10
C GLN A 20 -4.31 6.72 2.36
N PRO A 21 -3.23 7.49 2.15
CA PRO A 21 -1.89 7.01 2.44
C PRO A 21 -1.67 6.60 3.91
N TYR A 22 -2.52 7.07 4.83
CA TYR A 22 -2.48 6.65 6.24
C TYR A 22 -3.02 5.22 6.41
N ASP A 23 -4.17 4.91 5.81
CA ASP A 23 -4.75 3.56 5.84
C ASP A 23 -3.81 2.53 5.21
N ILE A 24 -3.10 2.92 4.15
CA ILE A 24 -2.08 2.08 3.51
C ILE A 24 -0.89 1.88 4.45
N ALA A 25 -0.46 2.91 5.19
CA ALA A 25 0.65 2.82 6.12
C ALA A 25 0.33 1.91 7.33
N GLU A 26 -0.87 2.02 7.90
CA GLU A 26 -1.31 1.15 8.99
C GLU A 26 -1.28 -0.32 8.60
N MET A 27 -1.82 -0.66 7.42
CA MET A 27 -1.84 -2.05 6.99
C MET A 27 -0.51 -2.57 6.47
N PHE A 28 0.41 -1.68 6.06
CA PHE A 28 1.68 -2.07 5.46
C PHE A 28 2.51 -2.99 6.38
N TYR A 29 2.42 -2.79 7.69
CA TYR A 29 3.11 -3.61 8.69
C TYR A 29 2.59 -5.04 8.80
N ASP A 30 1.34 -5.28 8.40
CA ASP A 30 0.69 -6.59 8.46
C ASP A 30 0.91 -7.41 7.17
N LEU A 31 1.48 -6.78 6.13
CA LEU A 31 1.76 -7.40 4.84
C LEU A 31 3.09 -8.15 4.86
N ASP A 32 3.15 -9.27 4.15
CA ASP A 32 4.42 -9.92 3.85
C ASP A 32 5.27 -9.08 2.87
N GLU A 33 6.55 -9.45 2.71
CA GLU A 33 7.49 -8.69 1.89
C GLU A 33 7.05 -8.58 0.41
N ASP A 34 6.49 -9.65 -0.15
CA ASP A 34 6.01 -9.66 -1.54
C ASP A 34 4.79 -8.75 -1.73
N GLU A 35 3.86 -8.78 -0.78
CA GLU A 35 2.69 -7.92 -0.71
C GLU A 35 3.10 -6.45 -0.53
N GLN A 36 4.07 -6.17 0.35
CA GLN A 36 4.64 -4.84 0.55
C GLN A 36 5.23 -4.30 -0.76
N ILE A 37 6.14 -5.04 -1.38
CA ILE A 37 6.76 -4.66 -2.67
C ILE A 37 5.68 -4.36 -3.70
N ARG A 38 4.69 -5.24 -3.80
CA ARG A 38 3.59 -5.09 -4.76
C ARG A 38 2.76 -3.85 -4.50
N VAL A 39 2.39 -3.54 -3.26
CA VAL A 39 1.68 -2.29 -2.91
C VAL A 39 2.50 -1.08 -3.37
N MET A 40 3.80 -1.05 -3.07
CA MET A 40 4.68 0.08 -3.40
C MET A 40 4.80 0.31 -4.91
N GLN A 41 4.90 -0.76 -5.68
CA GLN A 41 4.90 -0.68 -7.14
C GLN A 41 3.57 -0.14 -7.69
N LEU A 42 2.44 -0.52 -7.10
CA LEU A 42 1.11 -0.13 -7.59
C LEU A 42 0.71 1.29 -7.23
N ILE A 43 1.07 1.78 -6.04
CA ILE A 43 0.76 3.16 -5.61
C ILE A 43 1.71 4.18 -6.26
N GLY A 44 2.92 3.76 -6.60
CA GLY A 44 3.94 4.58 -7.25
C GLY A 44 4.58 5.64 -6.33
N VAL A 45 5.71 6.19 -6.78
CA VAL A 45 6.65 7.02 -5.99
C VAL A 45 6.00 8.16 -5.21
N LYS A 46 5.00 8.84 -5.78
CA LYS A 46 4.33 9.99 -5.13
C LYS A 46 3.46 9.59 -3.93
N GLN A 47 2.81 8.43 -3.98
CA GLN A 47 2.03 7.91 -2.86
C GLN A 47 2.94 7.22 -1.85
N THR A 48 3.93 6.48 -2.35
CA THR A 48 5.02 5.88 -1.56
C THR A 48 5.63 6.88 -0.57
N SER A 49 6.01 8.08 -1.00
CA SER A 49 6.59 9.09 -0.08
C SER A 49 5.63 9.52 1.03
N LYS A 50 4.33 9.58 0.75
CA LYS A 50 3.29 9.92 1.74
C LYS A 50 3.08 8.79 2.75
N VAL A 51 3.04 7.55 2.27
CA VAL A 51 2.97 6.35 3.13
C VAL A 51 4.19 6.30 4.05
N PHE A 52 5.41 6.40 3.50
CA PHE A 52 6.65 6.42 4.28
C PHE A 52 6.74 7.57 5.28
N SER A 53 6.26 8.77 4.93
CA SER A 53 6.27 9.91 5.86
C SER A 53 5.44 9.69 7.13
N ARG A 54 4.57 8.68 7.11
CA ARG A 54 3.67 8.32 8.20
C ARG A 54 4.03 7.02 8.89
N LEU A 55 4.98 6.26 8.34
CA LEU A 55 5.57 5.16 9.10
C LEU A 55 6.28 5.76 10.31
N PRO A 56 6.09 5.21 11.52
CA PRO A 56 6.87 5.56 12.69
C PRO A 56 8.33 5.78 12.31
N LYS A 57 8.81 7.01 12.52
CA LYS A 57 10.25 7.24 12.57
C LYS A 57 10.73 6.43 13.77
N TYR A 58 11.55 5.42 13.51
CA TYR A 58 12.33 4.74 14.55
C TYR A 58 12.91 5.76 15.53
#